data_AF-A0A9P0B8B3-F1
#
_entry.id   AF-A0A9P0B8B3-F1
#
_cell.length_a   1.000
_cell.length_b   1.000
_cell.length_c   1.000
_cell.angle_alpha   90.00
_cell.angle_beta   90.00
_cell.angle_gamma   90.00
#
_symmetry.space_group_name_H-M   'P 1'
#
loop_
_entity.id
_entity.type
_entity.pdbx_description
1 polymer ?
#
loop_
_entity_poly.entity_id
_entity_poly.type
_entity_poly.pdbx_seq_one_letter_code
_entity_poly.pdbx_strand_id
1 'polypeptide(L)'
;MSSRRWFWPAITGIEAEKLLMERGVDCSFLARPSSSIPGDFTLSVRRNGEVTHIKIQNSGDFYDLYGGEKFATLSELVQYYMEKQGQLKEKNGEVIELKFPLNCADITRERWFHGHLSGKEAEKLLLMDRGKNGSFLVRESQSKPGDFVLSVRTDDKVTHVMIRCTTDNKYDVGGGEQFNSLADLIDHYKKNPMVETTGTVVHLKQPFNATRINASGIDYRVRQLQNDNYGKAGFWEEFESLQQQEVRNLYSRHEGNKNENRHKNRYKNILPFDDTRVKLKEVDLKEAGADYINANYIKWKADETIGELGCDPSGKLYVATQGCLPATINDFWQMVWQENCRVIVMTTKEIERSKNKCARYWPDPDDAKDYGKIKVRTVSESSRPHYTLREFAVSMEGAGDRKVFHYHFTAWPDHGVPSDPGCVLEFLHEVNRKQETLQGELPANQPPGAILVHCSAGIGRTGTFIVIDMILDQLKKNGLDCEIDIQRTIQMVRSQRSGMVQTEAQYKFVYLAVQHHIQAILDRLKADQKSMQFGREYTNIRYNSDFGNATLPNPNNATSFGSVLSLNSRCGSVYIPPPTPTVTLVRQEVKKPPRVISDLPRADMMYENIPSNSNAMAPTPPPRKAS
;
A
#
# COMPACT_ATOMS: atom_id res chain seq x y z
N MET A 1 5.27 13.73 15.04
CA MET A 1 4.67 12.39 14.77
C MET A 1 3.29 12.32 15.39
N SER A 2 2.26 11.95 14.62
CA SER A 2 0.84 12.08 15.03
C SER A 2 0.24 10.80 15.61
N SER A 3 1.03 9.74 15.82
CA SER A 3 0.57 8.43 16.32
C SER A 3 1.44 7.96 17.49
N ARG A 4 0.84 7.79 18.67
CA ARG A 4 1.46 7.25 19.90
C ARG A 4 1.43 5.71 19.96
N ARG A 5 1.15 5.02 18.84
CA ARG A 5 0.95 3.56 18.83
C ARG A 5 2.18 2.74 19.23
N TRP A 6 3.38 3.33 19.26
CA TRP A 6 4.57 2.73 19.87
C TRP A 6 4.47 2.59 21.40
N PHE A 7 3.45 3.17 22.03
CA PHE A 7 3.18 3.02 23.46
C PHE A 7 2.27 1.82 23.72
N TRP A 8 2.77 0.86 24.49
CA TRP A 8 2.07 -0.35 24.88
C TRP A 8 1.69 -0.28 26.36
N PRO A 9 0.41 -0.05 26.69
CA PRO A 9 -0.01 0.27 28.06
C PRO A 9 0.01 -0.92 29.02
N ALA A 10 -0.09 -2.16 28.52
CA ALA A 10 -0.37 -3.34 29.35
C ALA A 10 0.65 -4.48 29.21
N ILE A 11 1.84 -4.23 28.64
CA ILE A 11 2.86 -5.28 28.44
C ILE A 11 3.98 -5.20 29.47
N THR A 12 4.47 -6.37 29.86
CA THR A 12 5.64 -6.56 30.73
C THR A 12 6.95 -6.40 29.95
N GLY A 13 8.08 -6.33 30.68
CA GLY A 13 9.41 -6.32 30.04
C GLY A 13 9.68 -7.56 29.19
N ILE A 14 9.32 -8.74 29.71
CA ILE A 14 9.53 -10.03 29.02
C ILE A 14 8.70 -10.09 27.73
N GLU A 15 7.44 -9.63 27.77
CA GLU A 15 6.58 -9.57 26.58
C GLU A 15 7.10 -8.55 25.56
N ALA A 16 7.62 -7.41 26.02
CA ALA A 16 8.25 -6.42 25.15
C ALA A 16 9.49 -6.99 24.44
N GLU A 17 10.35 -7.73 25.15
CA GLU A 17 11.49 -8.42 24.55
C GLU A 17 11.03 -9.40 23.48
N LYS A 18 10.07 -10.27 23.82
CA LYS A 18 9.51 -11.25 22.87
C LYS A 18 8.93 -10.57 21.62
N LEU A 19 8.14 -9.52 21.79
CA LEU A 19 7.52 -8.78 20.68
C LEU A 19 8.57 -8.10 19.79
N LEU A 20 9.57 -7.46 20.38
CA LEU A 20 10.67 -6.84 19.63
C LEU A 20 11.52 -7.89 18.91
N MET A 21 11.73 -9.07 19.49
CA MET A 21 12.45 -10.18 18.87
C MET A 21 11.68 -10.84 17.72
N GLU A 22 10.37 -11.04 17.89
CA GLU A 22 9.52 -11.73 16.90
C GLU A 22 9.10 -10.81 15.75
N ARG A 23 8.77 -9.55 16.05
CA ARG A 23 8.18 -8.60 15.08
C ARG A 23 9.08 -7.43 14.72
N GLY A 24 9.99 -7.04 15.60
CA GLY A 24 10.88 -5.90 15.35
C GLY A 24 12.08 -6.25 14.48
N VAL A 25 12.72 -5.23 13.92
CA VAL A 25 14.09 -5.26 13.36
C VAL A 25 15.05 -4.51 14.27
N ASP A 26 16.36 -4.55 14.01
CA ASP A 26 17.31 -3.71 14.75
C ASP A 26 16.94 -2.23 14.64
N CYS A 27 17.13 -1.49 15.75
CA CYS A 27 16.63 -0.13 15.98
C CYS A 27 15.09 0.00 16.12
N SER A 28 14.38 -1.14 16.25
CA SER A 28 12.96 -1.10 16.61
C SER A 28 12.76 -0.79 18.08
N PHE A 29 11.75 -0.01 18.41
CA PHE A 29 11.49 0.38 19.78
C PHE A 29 10.01 0.43 20.13
N LEU A 30 9.72 0.31 21.41
CA LEU A 30 8.41 0.56 21.99
C LEU A 30 8.55 1.17 23.37
N ALA A 31 7.56 1.94 23.82
CA ALA A 31 7.49 2.45 25.18
C ALA A 31 6.36 1.75 25.94
N ARG A 32 6.52 1.57 27.24
CA ARG A 32 5.53 0.92 28.11
C ARG A 32 5.62 1.47 29.54
N PRO A 33 4.60 1.30 30.39
CA PRO A 33 4.75 1.53 31.82
C PRO A 33 5.85 0.66 32.45
N SER A 34 6.53 1.20 33.45
CA SER A 34 7.55 0.47 34.21
C SER A 34 6.87 -0.55 35.13
N SER A 35 7.19 -1.83 34.94
CA SER A 35 6.72 -2.91 35.83
C SER A 35 7.39 -2.87 37.20
N SER A 36 8.52 -2.17 37.32
CA SER A 36 9.34 -2.12 38.54
C SER A 36 9.05 -0.91 39.43
N ILE A 37 8.60 0.20 38.85
CA ILE A 37 8.36 1.47 39.55
C ILE A 37 7.04 2.03 39.01
N PRO A 38 5.94 1.94 39.77
CA PRO A 38 4.65 2.50 39.37
C PRO A 38 4.76 4.01 39.13
N GLY A 39 4.24 4.49 38.00
CA GLY A 39 4.29 5.91 37.60
C GLY A 39 5.40 6.26 36.60
N ASP A 40 6.48 5.47 36.58
CA ASP A 40 7.57 5.58 35.60
C ASP A 40 7.27 4.79 34.31
N PHE A 41 8.06 5.04 33.27
CA PHE A 41 7.95 4.37 31.98
C PHE A 41 9.26 3.67 31.61
N THR A 42 9.23 2.82 30.59
CA THR A 42 10.39 2.12 30.07
C THR A 42 10.35 2.10 28.55
N LEU A 43 11.43 2.56 27.94
CA LEU A 43 11.69 2.46 26.50
C LEU A 43 12.45 1.17 26.24
N SER A 44 11.87 0.27 25.46
CA SER A 44 12.48 -1.01 25.09
C SER A 44 12.93 -0.93 23.63
N VAL A 45 14.21 -1.19 23.36
CA VAL A 45 14.83 -0.99 22.05
C VAL A 45 15.59 -2.25 21.64
N ARG A 46 15.34 -2.75 20.44
CA ARG A 46 16.10 -3.85 19.84
C ARG A 46 17.35 -3.32 19.16
N ARG A 47 18.51 -3.90 19.45
CA ARG A 47 19.79 -3.60 18.80
C ARG A 47 20.71 -4.83 18.84
N ASN A 48 21.47 -5.07 17.78
CA ASN A 48 22.43 -6.18 17.68
C ASN A 48 21.82 -7.56 17.99
N GLY A 49 20.51 -7.73 17.74
CA GLY A 49 19.78 -8.94 18.10
C GLY A 49 19.49 -9.13 19.59
N GLU A 50 19.69 -8.10 20.43
CA GLU A 50 19.32 -8.04 21.85
C GLU A 50 18.33 -6.90 22.11
N VAL A 51 17.59 -6.95 23.23
CA VAL A 51 16.66 -5.89 23.63
C VAL A 51 17.21 -5.20 24.87
N THR A 52 17.28 -3.88 24.83
CA THR A 52 17.73 -3.03 25.93
C THR A 52 16.55 -2.24 26.49
N HIS A 53 16.45 -2.18 27.82
CA HIS A 53 15.41 -1.45 28.52
C HIS A 53 15.97 -0.20 29.19
N ILE A 54 15.41 0.96 28.84
CA ILE A 54 15.86 2.26 29.31
C ILE A 54 14.73 2.87 30.13
N LYS A 55 14.99 3.18 31.40
CA LYS A 55 13.95 3.75 32.28
C LYS A 55 13.74 5.23 31.95
N ILE A 56 12.48 5.63 31.93
CA ILE A 56 12.04 7.02 31.82
C ILE A 56 11.39 7.37 33.15
N GLN A 57 11.98 8.33 33.86
CA GLN A 57 11.42 8.84 35.10
C GLN A 57 10.34 9.87 34.80
N ASN A 58 9.23 9.81 35.54
CA ASN A 58 8.18 10.81 35.50
C ASN A 58 8.03 11.45 36.88
N SER A 59 8.48 12.69 37.03
CA SER A 59 8.38 13.45 38.29
C SER A 59 7.01 14.10 38.51
N GLY A 60 6.11 14.02 37.52
CA GLY A 60 4.85 14.76 37.49
C GLY A 60 4.95 16.10 36.74
N ASP A 61 6.15 16.66 36.63
CA ASP A 61 6.42 17.92 35.92
C ASP A 61 7.09 17.71 34.55
N PHE A 62 7.88 16.65 34.40
CA PHE A 62 8.61 16.33 33.17
C PHE A 62 9.00 14.84 33.09
N TYR A 63 9.36 14.40 31.87
CA TYR A 63 9.91 13.09 31.56
C TYR A 63 11.43 13.19 31.32
N ASP A 64 12.21 12.34 31.97
CA ASP A 64 13.69 12.32 31.87
C ASP A 64 14.21 10.88 31.66
N LEU A 65 15.22 10.74 30.81
CA LEU A 65 15.99 9.53 30.58
C LEU A 65 17.33 9.61 31.33
N TYR A 66 17.37 9.11 32.56
CA TYR A 66 18.61 8.92 33.35
C TYR A 66 19.58 10.13 33.36
N GLY A 67 19.06 11.36 33.53
CA GLY A 67 19.87 12.57 33.61
C GLY A 67 20.23 13.16 32.24
N GLY A 68 19.39 12.90 31.24
CA GLY A 68 19.47 13.45 29.90
C GLY A 68 18.70 14.77 29.76
N GLU A 69 18.14 15.01 28.57
CA GLU A 69 17.24 16.14 28.36
C GLU A 69 15.85 15.86 28.96
N LYS A 70 15.14 16.92 29.34
CA LYS A 70 13.82 16.86 29.99
C LYS A 70 12.73 17.24 29.00
N PHE A 71 11.64 16.49 29.00
CA PHE A 71 10.55 16.65 28.03
C PHE A 71 9.19 16.82 28.72
N ALA A 72 8.27 17.58 28.13
CA ALA A 72 6.93 17.78 28.69
C ALA A 72 6.01 16.58 28.44
N THR A 73 6.21 15.87 27.32
CA THR A 73 5.46 14.64 27.03
C THR A 73 6.36 13.50 26.55
N LEU A 74 5.92 12.27 26.79
CA LEU A 74 6.60 11.06 26.31
C LEU A 74 6.73 11.02 24.78
N SER A 75 5.84 11.71 24.05
CA SER A 75 5.93 11.83 22.59
C SER A 75 7.01 12.78 22.11
N GLU A 76 7.20 13.90 22.80
CA GLU A 76 8.29 14.83 22.50
C GLU A 76 9.63 14.16 22.74
N LEU A 77 9.75 13.40 23.83
CA LEU A 77 10.92 12.60 24.15
C LEU A 77 11.25 11.61 23.01
N VAL A 78 10.27 10.80 22.59
CA VAL A 78 10.47 9.83 21.50
C VAL A 78 10.80 10.54 20.18
N GLN A 79 10.06 11.59 19.83
CA GLN A 79 10.28 12.34 18.60
C GLN A 79 11.68 12.96 18.56
N TYR A 80 12.14 13.54 19.67
CA TYR A 80 13.47 14.14 19.79
C TYR A 80 14.59 13.12 19.47
N TYR A 81 14.54 11.94 20.09
CA TYR A 81 15.57 10.91 19.89
C TYR A 81 15.44 10.16 18.56
N MET A 82 14.28 10.22 17.91
CA MET A 82 14.11 9.75 16.53
C MET A 82 14.69 10.74 15.50
N GLU A 83 14.57 12.04 15.73
CA GLU A 83 15.09 13.07 14.82
C GLU A 83 16.59 13.31 15.03
N LYS A 84 17.07 13.27 16.28
CA LYS A 84 18.48 13.49 16.65
C LYS A 84 19.19 12.17 16.99
N GLN A 85 19.45 11.37 15.96
CA GLN A 85 20.23 10.13 16.08
C GLN A 85 21.62 10.43 16.68
N GLY A 86 22.13 9.57 17.57
CA GLY A 86 23.45 9.72 18.19
C GLY A 86 23.47 10.29 19.62
N GLN A 87 22.36 10.86 20.10
CA GLN A 87 22.30 11.48 21.44
C GLN A 87 21.90 10.51 22.56
N LEU A 88 21.10 9.49 22.27
CA LEU A 88 20.74 8.48 23.25
C LEU A 88 21.90 7.49 23.38
N LYS A 89 22.49 7.40 24.57
CA LYS A 89 23.65 6.55 24.84
C LYS A 89 23.45 5.72 26.10
N GLU A 90 24.04 4.54 26.10
CA GLU A 90 24.10 3.68 27.28
C GLU A 90 25.27 4.07 28.20
N LYS A 91 25.31 3.53 29.42
CA LYS A 91 26.38 3.75 30.41
C LYS A 91 27.79 3.35 29.91
N ASN A 92 27.88 2.45 28.94
CA ASN A 92 29.13 2.04 28.28
C ASN A 92 29.55 3.00 27.14
N GLY A 93 28.73 4.01 26.81
CA GLY A 93 28.99 4.99 25.75
C GLY A 93 28.47 4.58 24.37
N GLU A 94 27.89 3.40 24.19
CA GLU A 94 27.29 2.98 22.92
C GLU A 94 26.02 3.77 22.60
N VAL A 95 25.86 4.11 21.32
CA VAL A 95 24.71 4.86 20.81
C VAL A 95 23.51 3.93 20.63
N ILE A 96 22.34 4.37 21.09
CA ILE A 96 21.05 3.71 20.89
C ILE A 96 20.26 4.50 19.86
N GLU A 97 19.95 3.86 18.73
CA GLU A 97 19.18 4.48 17.65
C GLU A 97 17.69 4.09 17.74
N LEU A 98 16.81 5.09 17.69
CA LEU A 98 15.36 4.88 17.60
C LEU A 98 14.93 5.13 16.16
N LYS A 99 14.66 4.06 15.40
CA LYS A 99 14.28 4.17 13.98
C LYS A 99 12.88 3.66 13.68
N PHE A 100 12.53 2.49 14.20
CA PHE A 100 11.31 1.80 13.80
C PHE A 100 10.36 1.64 15.01
N PRO A 101 9.29 2.43 15.13
CA PRO A 101 8.31 2.26 16.20
C PRO A 101 7.56 0.92 16.03
N LEU A 102 7.65 0.03 17.01
CA LEU A 102 6.86 -1.19 17.05
C LEU A 102 5.47 -0.87 17.57
N ASN A 103 4.50 -0.79 16.66
CA ASN A 103 3.15 -0.36 16.99
C ASN A 103 2.36 -1.46 17.73
N CYS A 104 1.70 -1.06 18.82
CA CYS A 104 0.66 -1.83 19.49
C CYS A 104 -0.39 -2.22 18.44
N ALA A 105 -0.66 -3.52 18.32
CA ALA A 105 -1.76 -3.98 17.50
C ALA A 105 -3.05 -3.29 17.96
N ASP A 106 -3.98 -3.02 17.04
CA ASP A 106 -5.26 -2.42 17.41
C ASP A 106 -5.87 -3.22 18.57
N ILE A 107 -6.10 -2.53 19.70
CA ILE A 107 -6.58 -3.11 20.97
C ILE A 107 -7.89 -3.87 20.76
N THR A 108 -8.63 -3.46 19.73
CA THR A 108 -9.70 -4.24 19.12
C THR A 108 -9.43 -4.36 17.64
N ARG A 109 -9.81 -5.50 17.07
CA ARG A 109 -9.79 -5.69 15.63
C ARG A 109 -11.09 -5.24 14.95
N GLU A 110 -11.95 -4.57 15.68
CA GLU A 110 -13.29 -4.20 15.25
C GLU A 110 -13.27 -3.00 14.29
N ARG A 111 -14.14 -3.02 13.28
CA ARG A 111 -14.15 -1.96 12.25
C ARG A 111 -14.58 -0.60 12.81
N TRP A 112 -15.34 -0.53 13.90
CA TRP A 112 -15.73 0.73 14.54
C TRP A 112 -14.63 1.39 15.37
N PHE A 113 -13.46 0.76 15.50
CA PHE A 113 -12.31 1.32 16.21
C PHE A 113 -11.40 2.10 15.26
N HIS A 114 -11.16 3.37 15.57
CA HIS A 114 -10.39 4.30 14.73
C HIS A 114 -8.97 4.57 15.26
N GLY A 115 -8.61 3.99 16.41
CA GLY A 115 -7.31 4.21 17.06
C GLY A 115 -7.12 5.68 17.44
N HIS A 116 -5.97 6.24 17.04
CA HIS A 116 -5.65 7.64 17.28
C HIS A 116 -6.48 8.56 16.38
N LEU A 117 -7.55 9.13 16.94
CA LEU A 117 -8.45 10.08 16.28
C LEU A 117 -8.84 11.15 17.31
N SER A 118 -8.75 12.42 16.95
CA SER A 118 -9.16 13.52 17.84
C SER A 118 -10.68 13.63 17.94
N GLY A 119 -11.17 14.30 19.00
CA GLY A 119 -12.60 14.59 19.14
C GLY A 119 -13.16 15.40 17.96
N LYS A 120 -12.41 16.41 17.52
CA LYS A 120 -12.79 17.26 16.37
C LYS A 120 -12.84 16.48 15.05
N GLU A 121 -11.89 15.59 14.82
CA GLU A 121 -11.91 14.73 13.63
C GLU A 121 -13.07 13.73 13.69
N ALA A 122 -13.36 13.16 14.88
CA ALA A 122 -14.52 12.30 15.07
C ALA A 122 -15.85 13.03 14.82
N GLU A 123 -15.98 14.27 15.30
CA GLU A 123 -17.12 15.14 14.99
C GLU A 123 -17.26 15.37 13.50
N LYS A 124 -16.17 15.74 12.82
CA LYS A 124 -16.16 15.92 11.37
C LYS A 124 -16.60 14.65 10.64
N LEU A 125 -16.05 13.49 11.01
CA LEU A 125 -16.38 12.22 10.37
C LEU A 125 -17.87 11.86 10.55
N LEU A 126 -18.39 12.01 11.77
CA LEU A 126 -19.76 11.66 12.10
C LEU A 126 -20.79 12.68 11.59
N LEU A 127 -20.48 13.97 11.59
CA LEU A 127 -21.41 15.02 11.17
C LEU A 127 -21.34 15.32 9.67
N MET A 128 -20.14 15.35 9.07
CA MET A 128 -19.91 15.75 7.67
C MET A 128 -19.76 14.57 6.70
N ASP A 129 -19.16 13.46 7.14
CA ASP A 129 -18.64 12.39 6.25
C ASP A 129 -19.33 11.04 6.35
N ARG A 130 -20.65 11.01 6.65
CA ARG A 130 -21.61 9.88 6.49
C ARG A 130 -22.29 9.40 7.78
N GLY A 131 -21.97 9.93 8.96
CA GLY A 131 -22.65 9.47 10.19
C GLY A 131 -24.15 9.74 10.11
N LYS A 132 -24.98 8.72 10.32
CA LYS A 132 -26.43 8.87 10.51
C LYS A 132 -26.71 8.98 12.01
N ASN A 133 -27.94 9.36 12.37
CA ASN A 133 -28.31 9.34 13.79
C ASN A 133 -28.11 7.93 14.38
N GLY A 134 -27.42 7.84 15.51
CA GLY A 134 -26.96 6.58 16.13
C GLY A 134 -25.72 5.95 15.51
N SER A 135 -25.02 6.64 14.59
CA SER A 135 -23.70 6.22 14.13
C SER A 135 -22.65 6.44 15.22
N PHE A 136 -21.81 5.44 15.46
CA PHE A 136 -20.82 5.49 16.53
C PHE A 136 -19.43 5.02 16.08
N LEU A 137 -18.39 5.54 16.73
CA LEU A 137 -17.02 5.05 16.62
C LEU A 137 -16.32 5.09 17.98
N VAL A 138 -15.27 4.28 18.14
CA VAL A 138 -14.40 4.32 19.32
C VAL A 138 -13.01 4.76 18.92
N ARG A 139 -12.42 5.63 19.73
CA ARG A 139 -11.09 6.22 19.53
C ARG A 139 -10.30 6.25 20.83
N GLU A 140 -8.99 6.42 20.74
CA GLU A 140 -8.14 6.66 21.91
C GLU A 140 -8.44 8.02 22.56
N SER A 141 -8.33 8.07 23.89
CA SER A 141 -8.46 9.32 24.65
C SER A 141 -7.17 10.14 24.52
N GLN A 142 -7.30 11.36 23.99
CA GLN A 142 -6.18 12.31 23.93
C GLN A 142 -5.90 12.97 25.28
N SER A 143 -6.93 13.11 26.12
CA SER A 143 -6.82 13.74 27.44
C SER A 143 -6.26 12.81 28.51
N LYS A 144 -6.50 11.50 28.41
CA LYS A 144 -6.06 10.49 29.38
C LYS A 144 -5.47 9.28 28.66
N PRO A 145 -4.13 9.19 28.54
CA PRO A 145 -3.48 8.06 27.89
C PRO A 145 -3.87 6.72 28.54
N GLY A 146 -4.27 5.74 27.72
CA GLY A 146 -4.75 4.43 28.17
C GLY A 146 -6.28 4.30 28.23
N ASP A 147 -7.00 5.42 28.28
CA ASP A 147 -8.47 5.45 28.16
C ASP A 147 -8.93 5.57 26.70
N PHE A 148 -10.21 5.32 26.46
CA PHE A 148 -10.86 5.42 25.16
C PHE A 148 -12.06 6.37 25.21
N VAL A 149 -12.57 6.73 24.05
CA VAL A 149 -13.77 7.56 23.91
C VAL A 149 -14.70 6.94 22.87
N LEU A 150 -15.94 6.69 23.27
CA LEU A 150 -17.04 6.34 22.38
C LEU A 150 -17.69 7.63 21.90
N SER A 151 -17.58 7.90 20.60
CA SER A 151 -18.16 9.08 19.96
C SER A 151 -19.40 8.65 19.18
N VAL A 152 -20.56 9.22 19.50
CA VAL A 152 -21.86 8.83 18.95
C VAL A 152 -22.57 10.04 18.38
N ARG A 153 -23.04 9.97 17.14
CA ARG A 153 -23.93 10.98 16.58
C ARG A 153 -25.32 10.84 17.21
N THR A 154 -25.74 11.87 17.93
CA THR A 154 -27.08 12.02 18.51
C THR A 154 -27.72 13.23 17.85
N ASP A 155 -28.58 12.96 16.87
CA ASP A 155 -29.22 13.96 16.01
C ASP A 155 -28.20 14.88 15.30
N ASP A 156 -28.12 16.14 15.73
CA ASP A 156 -27.26 17.19 15.15
C ASP A 156 -25.98 17.45 15.97
N LYS A 157 -25.74 16.67 17.03
CA LYS A 157 -24.53 16.74 17.84
C LYS A 157 -23.80 15.40 17.91
N VAL A 158 -22.56 15.44 18.38
CA VAL A 158 -21.80 14.24 18.72
C VAL A 158 -21.61 14.22 20.23
N THR A 159 -22.06 13.13 20.85
CA THR A 159 -21.83 12.86 22.27
C THR A 159 -20.55 12.04 22.41
N HIS A 160 -19.64 12.49 23.27
CA HIS A 160 -18.41 11.79 23.60
C HIS A 160 -18.50 11.16 24.99
N VAL A 161 -18.53 9.83 25.06
CA VAL A 161 -18.56 9.06 26.30
C VAL A 161 -17.17 8.53 26.60
N MET A 162 -16.63 8.85 27.77
CA MET A 162 -15.32 8.35 28.20
C MET A 162 -15.43 6.87 28.57
N ILE A 163 -14.52 6.05 28.04
CA ILE A 163 -14.35 4.65 28.41
C ILE A 163 -13.02 4.55 29.17
N ARG A 164 -13.10 4.22 30.45
CA ARG A 164 -11.92 4.08 31.33
C ARG A 164 -11.39 2.66 31.26
N CYS A 165 -10.06 2.54 31.20
CA CYS A 165 -9.39 1.26 31.44
C CYS A 165 -9.00 1.19 32.92
N THR A 166 -9.61 0.27 33.67
CA THR A 166 -9.32 0.07 35.09
C THR A 166 -7.98 -0.64 35.28
N THR A 167 -7.45 -0.60 36.50
CA THR A 167 -6.17 -1.23 36.86
C THR A 167 -6.13 -2.74 36.59
N ASP A 168 -7.29 -3.38 36.52
CA ASP A 168 -7.44 -4.82 36.29
C ASP A 168 -7.63 -5.15 34.80
N ASN A 169 -7.28 -4.22 33.89
CA ASN A 169 -7.49 -4.32 32.44
C ASN A 169 -8.96 -4.55 32.02
N LYS A 170 -9.91 -3.97 32.76
CA LYS A 170 -11.33 -3.97 32.41
C LYS A 170 -11.79 -2.59 31.94
N TYR A 171 -12.89 -2.56 31.20
CA TYR A 171 -13.42 -1.35 30.60
C TYR A 171 -14.75 -0.95 31.24
N ASP A 172 -14.90 0.33 31.58
CA ASP A 172 -16.16 0.91 32.07
C ASP A 172 -16.39 2.32 31.50
N VAL A 173 -17.58 2.88 31.67
CA VAL A 173 -17.95 4.22 31.16
C VAL A 173 -18.12 5.29 32.24
N GLY A 174 -17.52 5.11 33.42
CA GLY A 174 -17.71 6.02 34.56
C GLY A 174 -18.40 5.40 35.78
N GLY A 175 -19.10 4.28 35.59
CA GLY A 175 -19.82 3.52 36.61
C GLY A 175 -20.63 2.38 36.00
N GLY A 176 -21.19 1.50 36.84
CA GLY A 176 -21.97 0.34 36.40
C GLY A 176 -21.14 -0.93 36.19
N GLU A 177 -21.50 -1.72 35.17
CA GLU A 177 -20.81 -2.98 34.83
C GLU A 177 -19.42 -2.73 34.24
N GLN A 178 -18.51 -3.65 34.53
CA GLN A 178 -17.16 -3.69 33.96
C GLN A 178 -17.05 -4.81 32.93
N PHE A 179 -16.37 -4.54 31.82
CA PHE A 179 -16.25 -5.45 30.69
C PHE A 179 -14.81 -5.91 30.47
N ASN A 180 -14.63 -7.14 29.99
CA ASN A 180 -13.30 -7.70 29.72
C ASN A 180 -12.72 -7.21 28.39
N SER A 181 -13.57 -6.73 27.47
CA SER A 181 -13.15 -6.17 26.19
C SER A 181 -14.02 -4.97 25.80
N LEU A 182 -13.45 -4.10 24.96
CA LEU A 182 -14.22 -3.01 24.34
C LEU A 182 -15.35 -3.54 23.45
N ALA A 183 -15.22 -4.74 22.87
CA ALA A 183 -16.27 -5.34 22.07
C ALA A 183 -17.49 -5.73 22.94
N ASP A 184 -17.25 -6.36 24.09
CA ASP A 184 -18.30 -6.72 25.05
C ASP A 184 -19.01 -5.47 25.58
N LEU A 185 -18.25 -4.41 25.88
CA LEU A 185 -18.78 -3.12 26.30
C LEU A 185 -19.73 -2.54 25.24
N ILE A 186 -19.29 -2.50 23.98
CA ILE A 186 -20.08 -1.96 22.88
C ILE A 186 -21.34 -2.81 22.63
N ASP A 187 -21.23 -4.14 22.66
CA ASP A 187 -22.38 -5.03 22.43
C ASP A 187 -23.40 -4.97 23.58
N HIS A 188 -22.95 -4.73 24.82
CA HIS A 188 -23.84 -4.41 25.93
C HIS A 188 -24.60 -3.11 25.67
N TYR A 189 -23.90 -2.00 25.36
CA TYR A 189 -24.53 -0.70 25.17
C TYR A 189 -25.30 -0.54 23.85
N LYS A 190 -25.12 -1.45 22.88
CA LYS A 190 -26.04 -1.60 21.74
C LYS A 190 -27.42 -2.09 22.16
N LYS A 191 -27.47 -3.02 23.13
CA LYS A 191 -28.73 -3.59 23.65
C LYS A 191 -29.35 -2.73 24.74
N ASN A 192 -28.50 -2.06 25.53
CA ASN A 192 -28.87 -1.21 26.65
C ASN A 192 -28.38 0.24 26.40
N PRO A 193 -29.16 1.09 25.71
CA PRO A 193 -28.75 2.46 25.39
C PRO A 193 -28.46 3.30 26.63
N MET A 194 -27.40 4.11 26.57
CA MET A 194 -27.07 5.04 27.66
C MET A 194 -27.99 6.26 27.63
N VAL A 195 -28.17 6.92 28.78
CA VAL A 195 -28.97 8.16 28.89
C VAL A 195 -28.09 9.26 29.46
N GLU A 196 -27.99 10.38 28.74
CA GLU A 196 -27.28 11.58 29.17
C GLU A 196 -28.04 12.26 30.33
N THR A 197 -27.36 13.04 31.17
CA THR A 197 -28.00 13.81 32.27
C THR A 197 -29.05 14.81 31.77
N THR A 198 -28.97 15.20 30.50
CA THR A 198 -29.96 16.03 29.80
C THR A 198 -31.25 15.27 29.42
N GLY A 199 -31.28 13.94 29.61
CA GLY A 199 -32.37 13.06 29.19
C GLY A 199 -32.23 12.50 27.77
N THR A 200 -31.18 12.87 27.03
CA THR A 200 -30.95 12.37 25.66
C THR A 200 -30.50 10.91 25.68
N VAL A 201 -31.19 10.04 24.94
CA VAL A 201 -30.83 8.61 24.83
C VAL A 201 -29.77 8.43 23.73
N VAL A 202 -28.63 7.83 24.10
CA VAL A 202 -27.50 7.56 23.21
C VAL A 202 -27.64 6.15 22.64
N HIS A 203 -28.20 6.05 21.44
CA HIS A 203 -28.38 4.78 20.74
C HIS A 203 -27.16 4.42 19.88
N LEU A 204 -26.59 3.23 20.10
CA LEU A 204 -25.56 2.66 19.23
C LEU A 204 -26.23 1.84 18.12
N LYS A 205 -26.67 2.50 17.04
CA LYS A 205 -27.43 1.85 15.96
C LYS A 205 -26.53 1.20 14.93
N GLN A 206 -25.58 1.96 14.38
CA GLN A 206 -24.67 1.45 13.35
C GLN A 206 -23.23 1.89 13.59
N PRO A 207 -22.25 0.99 13.38
CA PRO A 207 -20.84 1.37 13.46
C PRO A 207 -20.47 2.31 12.30
N PHE A 208 -19.66 3.31 12.60
CA PHE A 208 -18.93 4.09 11.60
C PHE A 208 -17.58 3.43 11.39
N ASN A 209 -17.47 2.65 10.32
CA ASN A 209 -16.32 1.76 10.08
C ASN A 209 -15.06 2.52 9.62
N ALA A 210 -13.92 2.20 10.23
CA ALA A 210 -12.60 2.68 9.85
C ALA A 210 -12.05 1.89 8.66
N THR A 211 -11.63 2.62 7.61
CA THR A 211 -10.92 2.06 6.45
C THR A 211 -9.41 2.02 6.64
N ARG A 212 -8.90 2.87 7.53
CA ARG A 212 -7.51 2.89 7.95
C ARG A 212 -7.17 1.64 8.77
N ILE A 213 -6.06 1.00 8.42
CA ILE A 213 -5.55 -0.19 9.09
C ILE A 213 -4.04 -0.13 9.25
N ASN A 214 -3.51 -0.87 10.22
CA ASN A 214 -2.10 -1.20 10.22
C ASN A 214 -1.79 -2.20 9.10
N ALA A 215 -0.72 -1.97 8.33
CA ALA A 215 -0.33 -2.85 7.24
C ALA A 215 -0.09 -4.29 7.69
N SER A 216 0.54 -4.52 8.84
CA SER A 216 0.72 -5.86 9.41
C SER A 216 -0.59 -6.61 9.66
N GLY A 217 -1.71 -5.89 9.84
CA GLY A 217 -3.05 -6.43 10.08
C GLY A 217 -3.88 -6.67 8.81
N ILE A 218 -3.34 -6.46 7.61
CA ILE A 218 -4.08 -6.56 6.34
C ILE A 218 -4.78 -7.91 6.15
N ASP A 219 -4.13 -9.01 6.53
CA ASP A 219 -4.68 -10.37 6.37
C ASP A 219 -6.01 -10.52 7.12
N TYR A 220 -6.05 -10.00 8.33
CA TYR A 220 -7.24 -10.03 9.15
C TYR A 220 -8.34 -9.11 8.59
N ARG A 221 -7.97 -7.91 8.09
CA ARG A 221 -8.93 -7.02 7.42
C ARG A 221 -9.53 -7.69 6.17
N VAL A 222 -8.73 -8.38 5.37
CA VAL A 222 -9.22 -9.12 4.21
C VAL A 222 -10.24 -10.17 4.64
N ARG A 223 -9.94 -10.98 5.67
CA ARG A 223 -10.90 -11.98 6.19
C ARG A 223 -12.19 -11.33 6.70
N GLN A 224 -12.10 -10.20 7.40
CA GLN A 224 -13.30 -9.46 7.83
C GLN A 224 -14.17 -8.99 6.66
N LEU A 225 -13.55 -8.44 5.62
CA LEU A 225 -14.29 -7.96 4.45
C LEU A 225 -14.83 -9.09 3.57
N GLN A 226 -14.27 -10.30 3.68
CA GLN A 226 -14.79 -11.51 3.04
C GLN A 226 -15.99 -12.12 3.78
N ASN A 227 -16.09 -11.92 5.09
CA ASN A 227 -17.16 -12.53 5.89
C ASN A 227 -18.51 -11.80 5.72
N ASP A 228 -19.50 -12.52 5.18
CA ASP A 228 -20.88 -12.07 4.96
C ASP A 228 -21.72 -12.09 6.25
N ASN A 229 -21.44 -11.22 7.22
CA ASN A 229 -22.23 -11.23 8.45
C ASN A 229 -23.61 -10.54 8.35
N TYR A 230 -23.94 -9.84 7.24
CA TYR A 230 -25.22 -9.11 7.10
C TYR A 230 -25.76 -9.03 5.65
N GLY A 231 -25.58 -10.08 4.84
CA GLY A 231 -26.25 -10.22 3.54
C GLY A 231 -25.67 -9.42 2.37
N LYS A 232 -24.60 -8.65 2.58
CA LYS A 232 -23.73 -8.08 1.53
C LYS A 232 -22.27 -8.09 2.01
N ALA A 233 -21.33 -8.51 1.16
CA ALA A 233 -19.91 -8.64 1.50
C ALA A 233 -19.30 -7.28 1.93
N GLY A 234 -18.39 -7.31 2.91
CA GLY A 234 -17.76 -6.08 3.44
C GLY A 234 -16.99 -5.30 2.37
N PHE A 235 -16.43 -5.97 1.37
CA PHE A 235 -15.83 -5.32 0.20
C PHE A 235 -16.83 -4.50 -0.61
N TRP A 236 -18.04 -5.04 -0.82
CA TRP A 236 -19.11 -4.35 -1.52
C TRP A 236 -19.53 -3.09 -0.75
N GLU A 237 -19.69 -3.19 0.57
CA GLU A 237 -20.05 -2.04 1.42
C GLU A 237 -19.04 -0.89 1.30
N GLU A 238 -17.74 -1.19 1.43
CA GLU A 238 -16.69 -0.17 1.30
C GLU A 238 -16.60 0.41 -0.11
N PHE A 239 -16.74 -0.43 -1.13
CA PHE A 239 -16.68 -0.01 -2.52
C PHE A 239 -17.89 0.85 -2.91
N GLU A 240 -19.10 0.50 -2.50
CA GLU A 240 -20.30 1.31 -2.73
C GLU A 240 -20.20 2.67 -2.02
N SER A 241 -19.57 2.70 -0.85
CA SER A 241 -19.30 3.95 -0.14
C SER A 241 -18.41 4.89 -0.97
N LEU A 242 -17.42 4.36 -1.70
CA LEU A 242 -16.62 5.13 -2.65
C LEU A 242 -17.47 5.65 -3.81
N GLN A 243 -18.36 4.82 -4.35
CA GLN A 243 -19.24 5.21 -5.46
C GLN A 243 -20.17 6.37 -5.07
N GLN A 244 -20.72 6.36 -3.86
CA GLN A 244 -21.61 7.44 -3.38
C GLN A 244 -20.88 8.78 -3.23
N GLN A 245 -19.58 8.77 -2.94
CA GLN A 245 -18.78 9.99 -2.84
C GLN A 245 -18.45 10.62 -4.19
N GLU A 246 -18.49 9.87 -5.30
CA GLU A 246 -18.24 10.42 -6.63
C GLU A 246 -19.23 11.54 -6.98
N VAL A 247 -20.44 11.49 -6.43
CA VAL A 247 -21.49 12.52 -6.62
C VAL A 247 -21.08 13.88 -6.04
N ARG A 248 -20.21 13.92 -5.03
CA ARG A 248 -19.69 15.17 -4.43
C ARG A 248 -18.52 15.76 -5.21
N ASN A 249 -17.87 14.96 -6.05
CA ASN A 249 -16.62 15.29 -6.76
C ASN A 249 -16.88 15.62 -8.23
N LEU A 250 -17.74 16.61 -8.49
CA LEU A 250 -18.07 17.07 -9.84
C LEU A 250 -16.99 18.03 -10.37
N TYR A 251 -15.83 17.50 -10.72
CA TYR A 251 -14.77 18.27 -11.37
C TYR A 251 -15.11 18.56 -12.84
N SER A 252 -14.64 19.70 -13.34
CA SER A 252 -14.88 20.12 -14.73
C SER A 252 -14.17 19.19 -15.73
N ARG A 253 -14.85 18.94 -16.86
CA ARG A 253 -14.39 18.10 -18.00
C ARG A 253 -14.74 18.80 -19.32
N HIS A 254 -14.71 20.12 -19.33
CA HIS A 254 -15.15 20.94 -20.45
C HIS A 254 -14.26 20.73 -21.68
N GLU A 255 -12.95 20.61 -21.49
CA GLU A 255 -11.98 20.49 -22.58
C GLU A 255 -12.19 19.20 -23.39
N GLY A 256 -12.49 18.09 -22.71
CA GLY A 256 -12.80 16.82 -23.38
C GLY A 256 -14.15 16.79 -24.11
N ASN A 257 -15.08 17.68 -23.76
CA ASN A 257 -16.41 17.76 -24.37
C ASN A 257 -16.47 18.63 -25.64
N LYS A 258 -15.44 19.44 -25.88
CA LYS A 258 -15.28 20.28 -27.07
C LYS A 258 -15.43 19.44 -28.35
N ASN A 259 -16.08 19.99 -29.37
CA ASN A 259 -16.43 19.24 -30.58
C ASN A 259 -15.19 18.71 -31.31
N GLU A 260 -14.12 19.50 -31.30
CA GLU A 260 -12.82 19.21 -31.89
C GLU A 260 -12.13 18.05 -31.18
N ASN A 261 -12.37 17.84 -29.88
CA ASN A 261 -11.72 16.81 -29.08
C ASN A 261 -12.51 15.49 -29.01
N ARG A 262 -13.78 15.46 -29.45
CA ARG A 262 -14.65 14.28 -29.36
C ARG A 262 -14.06 13.04 -30.01
N HIS A 263 -13.42 13.20 -31.17
CA HIS A 263 -12.81 12.10 -31.92
C HIS A 263 -11.48 11.62 -31.30
N LYS A 264 -10.88 12.41 -30.40
CA LYS A 264 -9.68 12.04 -29.63
C LYS A 264 -10.03 11.21 -28.38
N ASN A 265 -11.32 11.02 -28.07
CA ASN A 265 -11.79 10.23 -26.93
C ASN A 265 -12.23 8.83 -27.36
N ARG A 266 -11.64 7.79 -26.78
CA ARG A 266 -12.07 6.40 -27.05
C ARG A 266 -13.50 6.15 -26.59
N TYR A 267 -13.90 6.78 -25.49
CA TYR A 267 -15.26 6.72 -24.96
C TYR A 267 -15.79 8.12 -24.73
N LYS A 268 -16.96 8.41 -25.29
CA LYS A 268 -17.61 9.73 -25.24
C LYS A 268 -17.72 10.31 -23.84
N ASN A 269 -17.98 9.47 -22.84
CA ASN A 269 -18.30 9.89 -21.48
C ASN A 269 -17.13 9.75 -20.49
N ILE A 270 -15.98 9.25 -20.95
CA ILE A 270 -14.79 9.07 -20.10
C ILE A 270 -13.76 10.13 -20.53
N LEU A 271 -13.79 11.25 -19.81
CA LEU A 271 -13.04 12.46 -20.16
C LEU A 271 -12.08 12.82 -19.01
N PRO A 272 -10.93 13.42 -19.32
CA PRO A 272 -10.00 13.89 -18.30
C PRO A 272 -10.59 15.08 -17.54
N PHE A 273 -10.26 15.23 -16.26
CA PHE A 273 -10.53 16.48 -15.54
C PHE A 273 -9.66 17.62 -16.05
N ASP A 274 -10.23 18.81 -16.18
CA ASP A 274 -9.55 19.96 -16.77
C ASP A 274 -8.34 20.43 -15.93
N ASP A 275 -8.45 20.34 -14.60
CA ASP A 275 -7.41 20.82 -13.66
C ASP A 275 -6.14 19.98 -13.67
N THR A 276 -6.26 18.69 -14.00
CA THR A 276 -5.16 17.72 -13.93
C THR A 276 -4.83 17.12 -15.29
N ARG A 277 -5.48 17.56 -16.38
CA ARG A 277 -5.21 17.03 -17.72
C ARG A 277 -3.78 17.34 -18.16
N VAL A 278 -3.21 16.45 -18.95
CA VAL A 278 -1.98 16.75 -19.68
C VAL A 278 -2.32 17.72 -20.82
N LYS A 279 -1.54 18.80 -20.94
CA LYS A 279 -1.65 19.77 -22.03
C LYS A 279 -0.46 19.59 -22.97
N LEU A 280 -0.72 19.29 -24.24
CA LEU A 280 0.36 19.13 -25.22
C LEU A 280 1.03 20.47 -25.50
N LYS A 281 2.37 20.49 -25.46
CA LYS A 281 3.22 21.65 -25.70
C LYS A 281 3.74 21.64 -27.13
N GLU A 282 4.20 22.79 -27.61
CA GLU A 282 4.79 22.97 -28.96
C GLU A 282 3.84 22.58 -30.12
N VAL A 283 2.54 22.78 -29.88
CA VAL A 283 1.45 22.57 -30.84
C VAL A 283 1.01 23.90 -31.46
N ASP A 284 0.43 23.85 -32.66
CA ASP A 284 -0.15 25.05 -33.28
C ASP A 284 -1.44 25.43 -32.56
N LEU A 285 -1.39 26.48 -31.73
CA LEU A 285 -2.55 26.97 -30.99
C LEU A 285 -3.67 27.53 -31.88
N LYS A 286 -3.41 27.73 -33.19
CA LYS A 286 -4.46 28.07 -34.17
C LYS A 286 -5.34 26.86 -34.49
N GLU A 287 -4.83 25.65 -34.31
CA GLU A 287 -5.60 24.42 -34.46
C GLU A 287 -6.37 24.14 -33.15
N ALA A 288 -7.69 24.28 -33.22
CA ALA A 288 -8.56 24.06 -32.07
C ALA A 288 -8.46 22.60 -31.58
N GLY A 289 -8.13 22.41 -30.30
CA GLY A 289 -7.95 21.08 -29.71
C GLY A 289 -6.56 20.46 -29.92
N ALA A 290 -5.59 21.22 -30.45
CA ALA A 290 -4.22 20.73 -30.62
C ALA A 290 -3.50 20.43 -29.30
N ASP A 291 -3.86 21.11 -28.20
CA ASP A 291 -3.29 20.90 -26.87
C ASP A 291 -3.91 19.71 -26.11
N TYR A 292 -4.88 19.02 -26.71
CA TYR A 292 -5.70 18.02 -26.04
C TYR A 292 -5.20 16.59 -26.23
N ILE A 293 -5.05 15.88 -25.12
CA ILE A 293 -4.94 14.43 -25.04
C ILE A 293 -5.77 13.93 -23.86
N ASN A 294 -6.42 12.77 -23.99
CA ASN A 294 -7.19 12.16 -22.90
C ASN A 294 -6.27 11.49 -21.87
N ALA A 295 -5.62 12.31 -21.05
CA ALA A 295 -4.69 11.88 -20.01
C ALA A 295 -4.73 12.84 -18.81
N ASN A 296 -4.46 12.33 -17.60
CA ASN A 296 -4.32 13.14 -16.38
C ASN A 296 -3.02 12.80 -15.65
N TYR A 297 -2.43 13.82 -15.03
CA TYR A 297 -1.40 13.62 -14.01
C TYR A 297 -2.03 13.03 -12.74
N ILE A 298 -1.41 11.99 -12.20
CA ILE A 298 -1.75 11.41 -10.92
C ILE A 298 -0.51 11.49 -10.04
N LYS A 299 -0.64 12.13 -8.89
CA LYS A 299 0.41 12.23 -7.88
C LYS A 299 -0.16 11.99 -6.49
N TRP A 300 0.73 11.75 -5.53
CA TRP A 300 0.34 11.82 -4.14
C TRP A 300 -0.13 13.24 -3.80
N LYS A 301 -1.31 13.36 -3.20
CA LYS A 301 -1.82 14.62 -2.66
C LYS A 301 -2.13 14.41 -1.18
N ALA A 302 -1.44 15.17 -0.33
CA ALA A 302 -1.86 15.32 1.06
C ALA A 302 -3.26 15.96 1.04
N ASP A 303 -4.22 15.31 1.68
CA ASP A 303 -5.56 15.85 1.82
C ASP A 303 -5.59 16.81 3.01
N GLU A 304 -5.59 18.11 2.71
CA GLU A 304 -5.67 19.20 3.69
C GLU A 304 -6.98 19.17 4.49
N THR A 305 -8.02 18.46 4.01
CA THR A 305 -9.34 18.50 4.61
C THR A 305 -9.64 17.38 5.60
N ILE A 306 -9.02 16.20 5.56
CA ILE A 306 -9.44 15.07 6.42
C ILE A 306 -8.24 14.38 7.09
N GLY A 307 -7.28 15.12 7.63
CA GLY A 307 -6.13 14.53 8.33
C GLY A 307 -5.10 13.92 7.37
N GLU A 308 -3.83 14.02 7.74
CA GLU A 308 -2.70 13.88 6.84
C GLU A 308 -2.58 12.46 6.23
N LEU A 309 -2.94 12.28 4.95
CA LEU A 309 -2.09 11.42 4.10
C LEU A 309 -0.73 12.12 4.13
N GLY A 310 0.24 11.57 4.86
CA GLY A 310 1.53 12.21 5.13
C GLY A 310 2.32 12.61 3.87
N CYS A 311 3.59 12.99 4.05
CA CYS A 311 4.45 13.37 2.91
C CYS A 311 4.51 12.29 1.82
N ASP A 312 4.61 12.70 0.55
CA ASP A 312 4.71 11.76 -0.58
C ASP A 312 5.81 10.73 -0.31
N PRO A 313 5.44 9.43 -0.24
CA PRO A 313 6.40 8.40 0.10
C PRO A 313 7.45 8.20 -1.01
N SER A 314 7.09 8.44 -2.27
CA SER A 314 7.89 8.03 -3.42
C SER A 314 8.41 9.20 -4.26
N GLY A 315 7.71 10.34 -4.25
CA GLY A 315 7.94 11.42 -5.20
C GLY A 315 7.58 11.06 -6.65
N LYS A 316 6.97 9.88 -6.88
CA LYS A 316 6.61 9.41 -8.23
C LYS A 316 5.43 10.20 -8.76
N LEU A 317 5.55 10.59 -10.02
CA LEU A 317 4.47 11.15 -10.82
C LEU A 317 4.02 10.10 -11.84
N TYR A 318 2.71 9.98 -12.02
CA TYR A 318 2.13 9.10 -13.04
C TYR A 318 1.33 9.92 -14.06
N VAL A 319 1.23 9.39 -15.27
CA VAL A 319 0.27 9.85 -16.27
C VAL A 319 -0.70 8.71 -16.58
N ALA A 320 -1.96 8.87 -16.19
CA ALA A 320 -3.02 7.93 -16.50
C ALA A 320 -3.71 8.34 -17.81
N THR A 321 -3.64 7.50 -18.85
CA THR A 321 -4.20 7.78 -20.18
C THR A 321 -5.01 6.62 -20.75
N GLN A 322 -5.83 6.89 -21.75
CA GLN A 322 -6.56 5.87 -22.51
C GLN A 322 -5.64 5.11 -23.48
N GLY A 323 -6.09 3.96 -23.97
CA GLY A 323 -5.40 3.27 -25.06
C GLY A 323 -5.50 4.05 -26.36
N CYS A 324 -4.38 4.19 -27.09
CA CYS A 324 -4.25 5.03 -28.27
C CYS A 324 -5.30 4.72 -29.34
N LEU A 325 -5.94 5.75 -29.89
CA LEU A 325 -6.69 5.68 -31.14
C LEU A 325 -5.73 5.94 -32.31
N PRO A 326 -6.02 5.50 -33.54
CA PRO A 326 -5.18 5.83 -34.70
C PRO A 326 -4.90 7.33 -34.84
N ALA A 327 -5.90 8.17 -34.57
CA ALA A 327 -5.78 9.63 -34.63
C ALA A 327 -4.92 10.25 -33.51
N THR A 328 -4.69 9.55 -32.40
CA THR A 328 -4.02 10.09 -31.20
C THR A 328 -2.63 9.50 -30.98
N ILE A 329 -2.08 8.73 -31.93
CA ILE A 329 -0.75 8.10 -31.78
C ILE A 329 0.35 9.18 -31.73
N ASN A 330 0.26 10.19 -32.58
CA ASN A 330 1.24 11.28 -32.59
C ASN A 330 1.16 12.11 -31.29
N ASP A 331 -0.06 12.45 -30.86
CA ASP A 331 -0.34 13.12 -29.58
C ASP A 331 0.24 12.33 -28.40
N PHE A 332 0.14 11.00 -28.43
CA PHE A 332 0.70 10.11 -27.39
C PHE A 332 2.22 10.21 -27.31
N TRP A 333 2.93 10.15 -28.43
CA TRP A 333 4.38 10.27 -28.44
C TRP A 333 4.84 11.68 -28.05
N GLN A 334 4.11 12.73 -28.47
CA GLN A 334 4.36 14.10 -28.02
C GLN A 334 4.26 14.20 -26.48
N MET A 335 3.24 13.59 -25.89
CA MET A 335 3.09 13.50 -24.43
C MET A 335 4.27 12.75 -23.78
N VAL A 336 4.63 11.57 -24.28
CA VAL A 336 5.77 10.78 -23.77
C VAL A 336 7.06 11.61 -23.77
N TRP A 337 7.30 12.35 -24.85
CA TRP A 337 8.48 13.17 -25.01
C TRP A 337 8.50 14.38 -24.07
N GLN A 338 7.44 15.18 -24.05
CA GLN A 338 7.39 16.42 -23.26
C GLN A 338 7.43 16.16 -21.74
N GLU A 339 6.88 15.03 -21.29
CA GLU A 339 6.83 14.65 -19.88
C GLU A 339 8.07 13.87 -19.45
N ASN A 340 9.05 13.71 -20.35
CA ASN A 340 10.26 12.92 -20.13
C ASN A 340 9.96 11.50 -19.62
N CYS A 341 8.85 10.90 -20.08
CA CYS A 341 8.43 9.57 -19.70
C CYS A 341 9.45 8.54 -20.19
N ARG A 342 10.09 7.82 -19.27
CA ARG A 342 11.04 6.75 -19.60
C ARG A 342 10.45 5.36 -19.49
N VAL A 343 9.32 5.23 -18.81
CA VAL A 343 8.63 3.96 -18.59
C VAL A 343 7.16 4.09 -18.99
N ILE A 344 6.71 3.18 -19.86
CA ILE A 344 5.32 3.05 -20.30
C ILE A 344 4.79 1.70 -19.83
N VAL A 345 3.65 1.71 -19.15
CA VAL A 345 2.96 0.53 -18.64
C VAL A 345 1.63 0.37 -19.38
N MET A 346 1.54 -0.67 -20.21
CA MET A 346 0.34 -1.05 -20.96
C MET A 346 -0.31 -2.27 -20.31
N THR A 347 -1.55 -2.13 -19.81
CA THR A 347 -2.25 -3.19 -19.05
C THR A 347 -3.43 -3.82 -19.82
N THR A 348 -3.34 -3.86 -21.15
CA THR A 348 -4.36 -4.42 -22.04
C THR A 348 -3.72 -5.01 -23.28
N LYS A 349 -4.37 -6.01 -23.91
CA LYS A 349 -4.00 -6.44 -25.27
C LYS A 349 -4.51 -5.40 -26.29
N GLU A 350 -3.97 -5.40 -27.50
CA GLU A 350 -4.46 -4.53 -28.58
C GLU A 350 -5.96 -4.78 -28.86
N ILE A 351 -6.33 -6.07 -28.89
CA ILE A 351 -7.68 -6.55 -29.11
C ILE A 351 -8.05 -7.54 -27.99
N GLU A 352 -9.21 -7.34 -27.38
CA GLU A 352 -9.80 -8.25 -26.40
C GLU A 352 -11.24 -8.53 -26.82
N ARG A 353 -11.62 -9.82 -26.94
CA ARG A 353 -12.94 -10.26 -27.45
C ARG A 353 -13.36 -9.58 -28.76
N SER A 354 -12.43 -9.49 -29.70
CA SER A 354 -12.64 -8.84 -31.01
C SER A 354 -12.96 -7.34 -30.93
N LYS A 355 -12.74 -6.69 -29.79
CA LYS A 355 -12.88 -5.24 -29.61
C LYS A 355 -11.51 -4.60 -29.45
N ASN A 356 -11.26 -3.57 -30.25
CA ASN A 356 -10.04 -2.77 -30.17
C ASN A 356 -9.98 -2.02 -28.83
N LYS A 357 -8.95 -2.31 -28.04
CA LYS A 357 -8.67 -1.66 -26.75
C LYS A 357 -7.57 -0.61 -26.86
N CYS A 358 -6.59 -0.86 -27.72
CA CYS A 358 -5.47 0.06 -27.97
C CYS A 358 -4.95 -0.19 -29.39
N ALA A 359 -4.76 0.87 -30.17
CA ALA A 359 -4.03 0.78 -31.43
C ALA A 359 -2.53 0.64 -31.16
N ARG A 360 -1.84 -0.18 -31.96
CA ARG A 360 -0.38 -0.29 -31.90
C ARG A 360 0.26 1.07 -32.21
N TYR A 361 1.05 1.58 -31.26
CA TYR A 361 1.78 2.85 -31.37
C TYR A 361 3.30 2.66 -31.40
N TRP A 362 3.78 1.43 -31.55
CA TRP A 362 5.20 1.10 -31.65
C TRP A 362 5.49 0.36 -32.96
N PRO A 363 6.71 0.49 -33.52
CA PRO A 363 7.10 -0.25 -34.72
C PRO A 363 7.38 -1.73 -34.40
N ASP A 364 7.45 -2.56 -35.43
CA ASP A 364 7.84 -3.96 -35.29
C ASP A 364 9.32 -4.09 -34.85
N PRO A 365 9.78 -5.28 -34.42
CA PRO A 365 11.17 -5.48 -34.01
C PRO A 365 12.16 -5.07 -35.12
N ASP A 366 13.24 -4.41 -34.72
CA ASP A 366 14.29 -3.87 -35.60
C ASP A 366 13.84 -2.80 -36.63
N ASP A 367 12.58 -2.34 -36.54
CA ASP A 367 12.02 -1.30 -37.40
C ASP A 367 11.98 0.07 -36.69
N ALA A 368 11.87 1.13 -37.49
CA ALA A 368 11.70 2.50 -37.02
C ALA A 368 10.55 3.19 -37.73
N LYS A 369 9.75 3.94 -36.98
CA LYS A 369 8.59 4.66 -37.51
C LYS A 369 8.54 6.09 -36.99
N ASP A 370 8.16 6.99 -37.88
CA ASP A 370 7.93 8.40 -37.58
C ASP A 370 6.48 8.62 -37.11
N TYR A 371 6.35 9.31 -35.98
CA TYR A 371 5.10 9.71 -35.35
C TYR A 371 5.11 11.23 -35.19
N GLY A 372 4.77 11.95 -36.26
CA GLY A 372 4.94 13.41 -36.32
C GLY A 372 6.42 13.79 -36.31
N LYS A 373 6.86 14.57 -35.32
CA LYS A 373 8.27 14.99 -35.16
C LYS A 373 9.15 13.97 -34.44
N ILE A 374 8.55 12.89 -33.94
CA ILE A 374 9.21 11.91 -33.07
C ILE A 374 9.42 10.63 -33.86
N LYS A 375 10.67 10.18 -33.91
CA LYS A 375 11.07 8.89 -34.48
C LYS A 375 11.24 7.88 -33.36
N VAL A 376 10.62 6.72 -33.51
CA VAL A 376 10.71 5.63 -32.54
C VAL A 376 11.27 4.41 -33.24
N ARG A 377 12.32 3.81 -32.67
CA ARG A 377 12.92 2.56 -33.14
C ARG A 377 12.81 1.49 -32.06
N THR A 378 12.41 0.28 -32.43
CA THR A 378 12.48 -0.88 -31.52
C THR A 378 13.91 -1.40 -31.47
N VAL A 379 14.53 -1.33 -30.28
CA VAL A 379 15.91 -1.77 -30.03
C VAL A 379 15.94 -3.22 -29.58
N SER A 380 15.01 -3.61 -28.72
CA SER A 380 14.88 -4.99 -28.26
C SER A 380 13.45 -5.31 -27.86
N GLU A 381 13.07 -6.57 -28.02
CA GLU A 381 11.80 -7.12 -27.53
C GLU A 381 12.09 -8.43 -26.78
N SER A 382 11.58 -8.54 -25.56
CA SER A 382 11.74 -9.70 -24.68
C SER A 382 10.39 -10.14 -24.15
N SER A 383 9.96 -11.33 -24.55
CA SER A 383 8.72 -11.93 -24.06
C SER A 383 8.95 -12.66 -22.74
N ARG A 384 8.13 -12.35 -21.72
CA ARG A 384 8.10 -13.03 -20.41
C ARG A 384 6.74 -13.69 -20.20
N PRO A 385 6.56 -14.57 -19.20
CA PRO A 385 5.31 -15.30 -19.01
C PRO A 385 4.05 -14.42 -18.88
N HIS A 386 4.17 -13.25 -18.28
CA HIS A 386 3.02 -12.38 -17.97
C HIS A 386 3.04 -11.01 -18.67
N TYR A 387 4.16 -10.66 -19.28
CA TYR A 387 4.33 -9.38 -19.96
C TYR A 387 5.41 -9.44 -21.05
N THR A 388 5.36 -8.49 -21.98
CA THR A 388 6.41 -8.27 -22.98
C THR A 388 7.12 -6.96 -22.65
N LEU A 389 8.45 -6.98 -22.61
CA LEU A 389 9.29 -5.79 -22.46
C LEU A 389 9.83 -5.38 -23.82
N ARG A 390 9.67 -4.11 -24.18
CA ARG A 390 10.31 -3.51 -25.35
C ARG A 390 11.19 -2.34 -24.93
N GLU A 391 12.37 -2.22 -25.54
CA GLU A 391 13.21 -1.04 -25.44
C GLU A 391 13.08 -0.23 -26.72
N PHE A 392 12.76 1.05 -26.58
CA PHE A 392 12.66 1.99 -27.68
C PHE A 392 13.78 3.02 -27.61
N ALA A 393 14.40 3.29 -28.76
CA ALA A 393 15.17 4.50 -28.97
C ALA A 393 14.24 5.54 -29.60
N VAL A 394 13.98 6.61 -28.84
CA VAL A 394 13.07 7.69 -29.22
C VAL A 394 13.89 8.94 -29.47
N SER A 395 13.76 9.54 -30.64
CA SER A 395 14.48 10.76 -31.02
C SER A 395 13.53 11.78 -31.62
N MET A 396 13.90 13.06 -31.49
CA MET A 396 13.17 14.18 -32.08
C MET A 396 14.18 15.05 -32.83
N GLU A 397 13.84 15.55 -34.01
CA GLU A 397 14.77 16.39 -34.78
C GLU A 397 15.29 17.57 -33.94
N GLY A 398 16.61 17.73 -33.89
CA GLY A 398 17.27 18.77 -33.10
C GLY A 398 17.42 18.45 -31.60
N ALA A 399 16.94 17.30 -31.13
CA ALA A 399 17.11 16.83 -29.76
C ALA A 399 17.73 15.43 -29.71
N GLY A 400 18.56 15.17 -28.69
CA GLY A 400 19.25 13.88 -28.55
C GLY A 400 18.32 12.70 -28.25
N ASP A 401 18.81 11.49 -28.49
CA ASP A 401 18.05 10.25 -28.32
C ASP A 401 17.75 9.94 -26.83
N ARG A 402 16.59 9.33 -26.58
CA ARG A 402 16.14 8.86 -25.27
C ARG A 402 15.74 7.40 -25.32
N LYS A 403 16.10 6.66 -24.28
CA LYS A 403 15.61 5.30 -24.07
C LYS A 403 14.25 5.33 -23.37
N VAL A 404 13.28 4.62 -23.93
CA VAL A 404 11.95 4.43 -23.33
C VAL A 404 11.66 2.93 -23.23
N PHE A 405 11.31 2.48 -22.03
CA PHE A 405 11.01 1.08 -21.73
C PHE A 405 9.50 0.87 -21.68
N HIS A 406 9.03 -0.05 -22.50
CA HIS A 406 7.62 -0.36 -22.66
C HIS A 406 7.28 -1.72 -22.09
N TYR A 407 6.53 -1.70 -20.99
CA TYR A 407 6.09 -2.84 -20.23
C TYR A 407 4.64 -3.17 -20.60
N HIS A 408 4.46 -4.22 -21.40
CA HIS A 408 3.16 -4.66 -21.90
C HIS A 408 2.65 -5.88 -21.13
N PHE A 409 1.80 -5.67 -20.13
CA PHE A 409 1.18 -6.75 -19.37
C PHE A 409 0.07 -7.43 -20.17
N THR A 410 0.23 -8.72 -20.46
CA THR A 410 -0.64 -9.50 -21.35
C THR A 410 -1.47 -10.55 -20.61
N ALA A 411 -1.19 -10.78 -19.32
CA ALA A 411 -1.88 -11.77 -18.49
C ALA A 411 -3.17 -11.26 -17.81
N TRP A 412 -3.55 -9.98 -17.98
CA TRP A 412 -4.79 -9.48 -17.40
C TRP A 412 -6.01 -10.09 -18.12
N PRO A 413 -6.97 -10.70 -17.40
CA PRO A 413 -8.14 -11.30 -18.03
C PRO A 413 -9.11 -10.27 -18.64
N ASP A 414 -9.82 -10.68 -19.68
CA ASP A 414 -10.83 -9.81 -20.32
C ASP A 414 -11.93 -9.34 -19.35
N HIS A 415 -12.31 -10.22 -18.40
CA HIS A 415 -13.26 -9.93 -17.32
C HIS A 415 -12.61 -10.11 -15.96
N GLY A 416 -12.90 -9.19 -15.05
CA GLY A 416 -12.42 -9.25 -13.67
C GLY A 416 -10.94 -8.89 -13.52
N VAL A 417 -10.27 -9.68 -12.70
CA VAL A 417 -8.91 -9.44 -12.21
C VAL A 417 -8.09 -10.74 -12.29
N PRO A 418 -6.75 -10.67 -12.36
CA PRO A 418 -5.91 -11.86 -12.27
C PRO A 418 -6.24 -12.69 -11.02
N SER A 419 -6.25 -14.02 -11.16
CA SER A 419 -6.53 -14.93 -10.04
C SER A 419 -5.42 -14.95 -9.00
N ASP A 420 -4.18 -14.77 -9.45
CA ASP A 420 -2.99 -14.65 -8.61
C ASP A 420 -2.45 -13.21 -8.66
N PRO A 421 -2.39 -12.48 -7.53
CA PRO A 421 -1.78 -11.16 -7.49
C PRO A 421 -0.26 -11.18 -7.73
N GLY A 422 0.41 -12.32 -7.54
CA GLY A 422 1.86 -12.46 -7.69
C GLY A 422 2.37 -11.98 -9.05
N CYS A 423 1.66 -12.30 -10.14
CA CYS A 423 2.04 -11.87 -11.49
C CYS A 423 2.05 -10.35 -11.68
N VAL A 424 1.12 -9.62 -11.05
CA VAL A 424 1.05 -8.15 -11.10
C VAL A 424 2.13 -7.54 -10.20
N LEU A 425 2.36 -8.13 -9.03
CA LEU A 425 3.38 -7.67 -8.09
C LEU A 425 4.80 -7.80 -8.68
N GLU A 426 5.12 -8.93 -9.30
CA GLU A 426 6.40 -9.13 -9.99
C GLU A 426 6.60 -8.09 -11.09
N PHE A 427 5.56 -7.90 -11.92
CA PHE A 427 5.58 -6.91 -12.98
C PHE A 427 5.78 -5.47 -12.46
N LEU A 428 5.12 -5.11 -11.38
CA LEU A 428 5.24 -3.81 -10.73
C LEU A 428 6.64 -3.61 -10.10
N HIS A 429 7.20 -4.63 -9.46
CA HIS A 429 8.58 -4.58 -8.94
C HIS A 429 9.60 -4.35 -10.05
N GLU A 430 9.42 -4.98 -11.22
CA GLU A 430 10.28 -4.77 -12.38
C GLU A 430 10.17 -3.35 -12.95
N VAL A 431 8.96 -2.79 -13.03
CA VAL A 431 8.70 -1.41 -13.44
C VAL A 431 9.39 -0.42 -12.48
N ASN A 432 9.20 -0.61 -11.17
CA ASN A 432 9.79 0.27 -10.15
C ASN A 432 11.31 0.20 -10.14
N ARG A 433 11.87 -1.02 -10.22
CA ARG A 433 13.33 -1.20 -10.31
C ARG A 433 13.91 -0.45 -11.50
N LYS A 434 13.24 -0.50 -12.67
CA LYS A 434 13.68 0.21 -13.86
C LYS A 434 13.62 1.72 -13.68
N GLN A 435 12.53 2.26 -13.12
CA GLN A 435 12.42 3.68 -12.82
C GLN A 435 13.53 4.15 -11.85
N GLU A 436 13.79 3.38 -10.79
CA GLU A 436 14.85 3.66 -9.80
C GLU A 436 16.25 3.61 -10.41
N THR A 437 16.53 2.61 -11.27
CA THR A 437 17.80 2.54 -12.01
C THR A 437 17.99 3.76 -12.90
N LEU A 438 16.95 4.18 -13.63
CA LEU A 438 17.02 5.36 -14.48
C LEU A 438 17.21 6.65 -13.70
N GLN A 439 16.69 6.73 -12.47
CA GLN A 439 16.92 7.86 -11.58
C GLN A 439 18.38 7.96 -11.13
N GLY A 440 19.10 6.84 -11.02
CA GLY A 440 20.53 6.81 -10.74
C GLY A 440 21.43 7.02 -11.97
N GLU A 441 20.98 6.60 -13.16
CA GLU A 441 21.74 6.73 -14.41
C GLU A 441 21.63 8.13 -15.04
N LEU A 442 20.49 8.81 -14.89
CA LEU A 442 20.25 10.12 -15.48
C LEU A 442 20.82 11.26 -14.62
N PRO A 443 21.25 12.37 -15.26
CA PRO A 443 21.70 13.56 -14.53
C PRO A 443 20.66 14.04 -13.52
N ALA A 444 21.09 14.43 -12.32
CA ALA A 444 20.20 14.86 -11.24
C ALA A 444 19.30 16.06 -11.59
N ASN A 445 19.72 16.88 -12.57
CA ASN A 445 18.94 18.00 -13.10
C ASN A 445 17.92 17.59 -14.18
N GLN A 446 17.92 16.33 -14.61
CA GLN A 446 16.98 15.76 -15.59
C GLN A 446 16.56 14.33 -15.18
N PRO A 447 15.95 14.15 -14.00
CA PRO A 447 15.48 12.84 -13.54
C PRO A 447 14.43 12.27 -14.52
N PRO A 448 14.21 10.94 -14.51
CA PRO A 448 13.13 10.36 -15.32
C PRO A 448 11.80 11.01 -14.92
N GLY A 449 11.00 11.34 -15.93
CA GLY A 449 9.70 11.97 -15.72
C GLY A 449 8.64 10.98 -15.26
N ALA A 450 7.38 11.30 -15.57
CA ALA A 450 6.24 10.51 -15.10
C ALA A 450 6.24 9.07 -15.65
N ILE A 451 5.78 8.11 -14.84
CA ILE A 451 5.47 6.76 -15.31
C ILE A 451 4.12 6.82 -16.03
N LEU A 452 4.10 6.54 -17.32
CA LEU A 452 2.86 6.51 -18.10
C LEU A 452 2.18 5.17 -17.91
N VAL A 453 0.91 5.16 -17.50
CA VAL A 453 0.11 3.94 -17.32
C VAL A 453 -1.18 4.04 -18.12
N HIS A 454 -1.48 3.03 -18.94
CA HIS A 454 -2.70 3.00 -19.74
C HIS A 454 -3.30 1.60 -19.88
N CYS A 455 -4.57 1.57 -20.30
CA CYS A 455 -5.32 0.36 -20.62
C CYS A 455 -6.24 0.64 -21.83
N SER A 456 -7.55 0.37 -21.71
CA SER A 456 -8.54 0.79 -22.70
C SER A 456 -9.03 2.21 -22.41
N ALA A 457 -9.75 2.42 -21.31
CA ALA A 457 -10.28 3.73 -20.92
C ALA A 457 -9.31 4.56 -20.04
N GLY A 458 -8.27 3.92 -19.51
CA GLY A 458 -7.32 4.57 -18.61
C GLY A 458 -7.83 4.83 -17.20
N ILE A 459 -8.75 3.99 -16.68
CA ILE A 459 -9.39 4.19 -15.36
C ILE A 459 -9.45 2.93 -14.50
N GLY A 460 -9.86 1.77 -15.04
CA GLY A 460 -10.01 0.52 -14.29
C GLY A 460 -8.66 -0.11 -13.94
N ARG A 461 -8.09 -0.90 -14.87
CA ARG A 461 -6.79 -1.57 -14.71
C ARG A 461 -5.66 -0.57 -14.41
N THR A 462 -5.66 0.57 -15.10
CA THR A 462 -4.74 1.70 -14.85
C THR A 462 -4.81 2.19 -13.41
N GLY A 463 -6.02 2.45 -12.89
CA GLY A 463 -6.18 2.89 -11.50
C GLY A 463 -5.80 1.82 -10.49
N THR A 464 -6.15 0.56 -10.75
CA THR A 464 -5.73 -0.57 -9.91
C THR A 464 -4.21 -0.67 -9.82
N PHE A 465 -3.51 -0.58 -10.96
CA PHE A 465 -2.04 -0.62 -10.99
C PHE A 465 -1.41 0.53 -10.20
N ILE A 466 -1.85 1.78 -10.46
CA ILE A 466 -1.30 2.97 -9.79
C ILE A 466 -1.56 2.93 -8.27
N VAL A 467 -2.76 2.55 -7.84
CA VAL A 467 -3.10 2.49 -6.41
C VAL A 467 -2.29 1.43 -5.69
N ILE A 468 -2.10 0.24 -6.28
CA ILE A 468 -1.23 -0.79 -5.70
C ILE A 468 0.19 -0.22 -5.55
N ASP A 469 0.73 0.40 -6.60
CA ASP A 469 2.09 0.95 -6.60
C ASP A 469 2.29 2.00 -5.49
N MET A 470 1.37 2.96 -5.37
CA MET A 470 1.39 3.98 -4.33
C MET A 470 1.36 3.40 -2.91
N ILE A 471 0.64 2.30 -2.69
CA ILE A 471 0.58 1.65 -1.38
C ILE A 471 1.86 0.86 -1.11
N LEU A 472 2.40 0.17 -2.12
CA LEU A 472 3.68 -0.53 -1.94
C LEU A 472 4.83 0.44 -1.63
N ASP A 473 4.82 1.64 -2.20
CA ASP A 473 5.79 2.67 -1.87
C ASP A 473 5.66 3.18 -0.43
N GLN A 474 4.42 3.30 0.09
CA GLN A 474 4.20 3.59 1.52
C GLN A 474 4.82 2.50 2.41
N LEU A 475 4.60 1.24 2.07
CA LEU A 475 5.16 0.10 2.79
C LEU A 475 6.70 0.07 2.71
N LYS A 476 7.26 0.37 1.53
CA LYS A 476 8.71 0.42 1.31
C LYS A 476 9.37 1.53 2.15
N LYS A 477 8.76 2.71 2.23
CA LYS A 477 9.31 3.85 2.99
C LYS A 477 9.12 3.72 4.49
N ASN A 478 7.92 3.33 4.91
CA ASN A 478 7.50 3.42 6.32
C ASN A 478 7.55 2.06 7.05
N GLY A 479 7.82 0.97 6.34
CA GLY A 479 7.84 -0.39 6.90
C GLY A 479 6.44 -1.00 7.09
N LEU A 480 6.41 -2.21 7.66
CA LEU A 480 5.18 -3.00 7.80
C LEU A 480 4.25 -2.55 8.95
N ASP A 481 4.74 -1.72 9.86
CA ASP A 481 3.93 -1.20 10.97
C ASP A 481 3.25 0.13 10.63
N CYS A 482 3.36 0.62 9.39
CA CYS A 482 2.70 1.84 8.97
C CYS A 482 1.18 1.68 8.82
N GLU A 483 0.47 2.81 8.85
CA GLU A 483 -0.96 2.85 8.54
C GLU A 483 -1.16 2.96 7.02
N ILE A 484 -2.07 2.15 6.49
CA ILE A 484 -2.52 2.21 5.11
C ILE A 484 -4.04 2.40 5.07
N ASP A 485 -4.51 3.19 4.10
CA ASP A 485 -5.92 3.36 3.82
C ASP A 485 -6.15 3.22 2.30
N ILE A 486 -6.59 2.03 1.89
CA ILE A 486 -6.83 1.70 0.48
C ILE A 486 -8.00 2.53 -0.06
N GLN A 487 -9.09 2.66 0.71
CA GLN A 487 -10.26 3.43 0.30
C GLN A 487 -9.87 4.89 0.02
N ARG A 488 -9.13 5.49 0.94
CA ARG A 488 -8.72 6.89 0.84
C ARG A 488 -7.68 7.13 -0.25
N THR A 489 -6.75 6.21 -0.45
CA THR A 489 -5.80 6.26 -1.57
C THR A 489 -6.55 6.26 -2.91
N ILE A 490 -7.62 5.45 -3.03
CA ILE A 490 -8.47 5.44 -4.23
C ILE A 490 -9.23 6.76 -4.37
N GLN A 491 -9.80 7.32 -3.30
CA GLN A 491 -10.46 8.65 -3.34
C GLN A 491 -9.51 9.74 -3.83
N MET A 492 -8.28 9.77 -3.30
CA MET A 492 -7.23 10.71 -3.71
C MET A 492 -6.93 10.59 -5.21
N VAL A 493 -6.77 9.37 -5.72
CA VAL A 493 -6.53 9.16 -7.16
C VAL A 493 -7.77 9.51 -8.00
N ARG A 494 -8.98 9.22 -7.50
CA ARG A 494 -10.26 9.60 -8.12
C ARG A 494 -10.49 11.12 -8.18
N SER A 495 -9.88 11.90 -7.29
CA SER A 495 -9.91 13.37 -7.36
C SER A 495 -9.09 13.93 -8.54
N GLN A 496 -8.20 13.13 -9.12
CA GLN A 496 -7.30 13.55 -10.19
C GLN A 496 -7.70 12.97 -11.56
N ARG A 497 -8.41 11.85 -11.59
CA ARG A 497 -9.07 11.31 -12.80
C ARG A 497 -10.32 10.54 -12.41
N SER A 498 -11.41 10.76 -13.12
CA SER A 498 -12.70 10.14 -12.79
C SER A 498 -12.66 8.62 -12.88
N GLY A 499 -13.31 7.94 -11.93
CA GLY A 499 -13.59 6.49 -12.02
C GLY A 499 -12.37 5.58 -11.89
N MET A 500 -11.28 6.04 -11.31
CA MET A 500 -10.11 5.21 -11.05
C MET A 500 -10.49 4.04 -10.13
N VAL A 501 -10.15 2.81 -10.53
CA VAL A 501 -10.68 1.54 -9.97
C VAL A 501 -12.20 1.43 -10.17
N GLN A 502 -12.64 0.59 -11.11
CA GLN A 502 -14.01 0.59 -11.66
C GLN A 502 -14.97 -0.43 -11.04
N THR A 503 -14.46 -1.51 -10.45
CA THR A 503 -15.31 -2.63 -10.00
C THR A 503 -14.91 -3.08 -8.61
N GLU A 504 -15.85 -3.70 -7.90
CA GLU A 504 -15.58 -4.35 -6.61
C GLU A 504 -14.46 -5.40 -6.73
N ALA A 505 -14.44 -6.18 -7.83
CA ALA A 505 -13.39 -7.16 -8.07
C ALA A 505 -11.98 -6.52 -8.12
N GLN A 506 -11.86 -5.33 -8.72
CA GLN A 506 -10.61 -4.56 -8.73
C GLN A 506 -10.29 -3.99 -7.35
N TYR A 507 -11.30 -3.48 -6.61
CA TYR A 507 -11.12 -3.00 -5.25
C TYR A 507 -10.59 -4.12 -4.33
N LYS A 508 -11.24 -5.29 -4.35
CA LYS A 508 -10.80 -6.50 -3.66
C LYS A 508 -9.40 -6.92 -4.09
N PHE A 509 -9.08 -6.85 -5.38
CA PHE A 509 -7.76 -7.21 -5.88
C PHE A 509 -6.65 -6.30 -5.34
N VAL A 510 -6.90 -4.99 -5.13
CA VAL A 510 -5.92 -4.11 -4.46
C VAL A 510 -5.58 -4.63 -3.08
N TYR A 511 -6.59 -5.00 -2.28
CA TYR A 511 -6.38 -5.59 -0.94
C TYR A 511 -5.58 -6.89 -1.01
N LEU A 512 -5.94 -7.80 -1.91
CA LEU A 512 -5.25 -9.09 -2.07
C LEU A 512 -3.80 -8.90 -2.53
N ALA A 513 -3.53 -7.95 -3.43
CA ALA A 513 -2.17 -7.65 -3.88
C ALA A 513 -1.31 -7.08 -2.74
N VAL A 514 -1.86 -6.16 -1.95
CA VAL A 514 -1.17 -5.59 -0.78
C VAL A 514 -0.92 -6.67 0.29
N GLN A 515 -1.92 -7.51 0.57
CA GLN A 515 -1.78 -8.66 1.48
C GLN A 515 -0.67 -9.61 1.02
N HIS A 516 -0.67 -10.00 -0.25
CA HIS A 516 0.34 -10.90 -0.80
C HIS A 516 1.75 -10.28 -0.75
N HIS A 517 1.88 -8.97 -1.01
CA HIS A 517 3.15 -8.28 -0.90
C HIS A 517 3.69 -8.28 0.55
N ILE A 518 2.83 -7.96 1.51
CA ILE A 518 3.20 -7.95 2.94
C ILE A 518 3.60 -9.36 3.40
N GLN A 519 2.85 -10.39 2.99
CA GLN A 519 3.18 -11.77 3.29
C GLN A 519 4.55 -12.16 2.72
N ALA A 520 4.85 -11.78 1.48
CA ALA A 520 6.15 -12.04 0.86
C ALA A 520 7.30 -11.33 1.60
N ILE A 521 7.10 -10.12 2.14
CA ILE A 521 8.11 -9.46 2.98
C ILE A 521 8.30 -10.23 4.29
N LEU A 522 7.21 -10.60 4.97
CA LEU A 522 7.27 -11.35 6.23
C LEU A 522 8.00 -12.69 6.07
N ASP A 523 7.76 -13.39 4.97
CA ASP A 523 8.41 -14.68 4.71
C ASP A 523 9.90 -14.52 4.39
N ARG A 524 10.31 -13.45 3.70
CA ARG A 524 11.72 -13.10 3.52
C ARG A 524 12.40 -12.80 4.86
N LEU A 525 11.77 -11.98 5.71
CA LEU A 525 12.30 -11.65 7.05
C LEU A 525 12.49 -12.91 7.92
N LYS A 526 11.53 -13.85 7.89
CA LYS A 526 11.64 -15.14 8.60
C LYS A 526 12.77 -16.01 8.04
N ALA A 527 12.96 -16.03 6.72
CA ALA A 527 14.04 -16.78 6.08
C ALA A 527 15.41 -16.22 6.48
N ASP A 528 15.57 -14.89 6.51
CA ASP A 528 16.80 -14.22 6.93
C ASP A 528 17.12 -14.51 8.40
N GLN A 529 16.12 -14.45 9.29
CA GLN A 529 16.29 -14.80 10.70
C GLN A 529 16.75 -16.25 10.89
N LYS A 530 16.13 -17.20 10.18
CA LYS A 530 16.54 -18.61 10.19
C LYS A 530 17.98 -18.77 9.69
N SER A 531 18.34 -18.10 8.59
CA SER A 531 19.70 -18.14 8.05
C SER A 531 20.74 -17.60 9.02
N MET A 532 20.42 -16.54 9.78
CA MET A 532 21.32 -16.00 10.81
C MET A 532 21.47 -16.94 12.01
N GLN A 533 20.40 -17.65 12.40
CA GLN A 533 20.47 -18.66 13.46
C GLN A 533 21.35 -19.85 13.05
N PHE A 534 21.14 -20.40 11.86
CA PHE A 534 21.97 -21.51 11.35
C PHE A 534 23.43 -21.08 11.10
N GLY A 535 23.68 -19.85 10.63
CA GLY A 535 25.04 -19.33 10.46
C GLY A 535 25.83 -19.22 11.78
N ARG A 536 25.14 -18.98 12.90
CA ARG A 536 25.74 -18.96 14.25
C ARG A 536 26.00 -20.36 14.81
N GLU A 537 25.26 -21.38 14.38
CA GLU A 537 25.49 -22.77 14.80
C GLU A 537 26.80 -23.35 14.21
N TYR A 538 27.23 -22.90 13.02
CA TYR A 538 28.49 -23.34 12.41
C TYR A 538 29.76 -22.69 12.97
N THR A 539 29.64 -21.65 13.81
CA THR A 539 30.80 -21.01 14.48
C THR A 539 31.18 -21.65 15.82
N ASN A 540 30.47 -22.68 16.27
CA ASN A 540 30.70 -23.36 17.56
C ASN A 540 31.48 -24.68 17.47
N ILE A 541 32.36 -24.85 16.48
CA ILE A 541 33.34 -25.95 16.51
C ILE A 541 34.53 -25.50 17.37
N ARG A 542 34.49 -25.83 18.68
CA ARG A 542 35.71 -25.91 19.49
C ARG A 542 36.47 -27.16 19.04
N TYR A 543 37.66 -26.98 18.48
CA TYR A 543 38.62 -28.08 18.35
C TYR A 543 38.99 -28.56 19.77
N ASN A 544 38.43 -29.69 20.17
CA ASN A 544 38.84 -30.38 21.40
C ASN A 544 40.06 -31.23 21.04
N SER A 545 41.25 -30.70 21.29
CA SER A 545 42.50 -31.44 21.18
C SER A 545 42.70 -32.29 22.43
N ASP A 546 42.26 -33.55 22.40
CA ASP A 546 42.70 -34.58 23.36
C ASP A 546 42.55 -35.97 22.72
N PHE A 547 43.65 -36.50 22.18
CA PHE A 547 43.90 -37.94 22.09
C PHE A 547 45.27 -38.21 22.73
N GLY A 548 45.27 -39.24 23.58
CA GLY A 548 46.23 -39.44 24.65
C GLY A 548 47.63 -39.92 24.26
N ASN A 549 48.49 -39.82 25.28
CA ASN A 549 49.87 -40.25 25.39
C ASN A 549 50.21 -41.68 24.90
N ALA A 550 51.41 -41.79 24.32
CA ALA A 550 52.42 -42.89 24.30
C ALA A 550 52.95 -43.05 22.86
N THR A 551 54.23 -42.96 22.49
CA THR A 551 55.55 -43.05 23.16
C THR A 551 56.63 -42.47 22.22
N LEU A 552 57.71 -41.94 22.84
CA LEU A 552 58.97 -41.33 22.33
C LEU A 552 59.80 -42.17 21.31
N PRO A 553 60.93 -41.69 20.69
CA PRO A 553 61.72 -40.47 21.00
C PRO A 553 62.22 -39.56 19.83
N ASN A 554 62.35 -38.26 20.17
CA ASN A 554 63.35 -37.19 19.87
C ASN A 554 64.64 -37.49 19.03
N PRO A 555 65.47 -36.47 18.64
CA PRO A 555 65.31 -35.00 18.70
C PRO A 555 65.90 -34.20 17.48
N ASN A 556 65.59 -32.89 17.35
CA ASN A 556 66.57 -31.77 17.32
C ASN A 556 66.14 -30.50 16.54
N ASN A 557 66.43 -29.36 17.21
CA ASN A 557 66.70 -27.99 16.74
C ASN A 557 65.51 -27.15 16.20
N ALA A 558 65.02 -26.15 16.97
CA ALA A 558 65.54 -24.75 17.08
C ALA A 558 65.30 -23.97 15.77
N THR A 559 64.60 -22.83 15.67
CA THR A 559 64.60 -21.59 16.46
C THR A 559 63.45 -20.63 16.05
N SER A 560 63.03 -19.78 17.00
CA SER A 560 62.68 -18.35 16.88
C SER A 560 61.58 -17.83 15.93
N PHE A 561 60.47 -17.43 16.58
CA PHE A 561 59.78 -16.12 16.60
C PHE A 561 59.79 -15.17 15.39
N GLY A 562 58.61 -14.59 15.13
CA GLY A 562 58.51 -13.25 14.51
C GLY A 562 57.10 -12.84 14.04
N SER A 563 56.26 -12.35 14.95
CA SER A 563 55.05 -11.55 14.66
C SER A 563 55.40 -10.26 13.92
N VAL A 564 54.57 -9.76 12.98
CA VAL A 564 53.94 -8.41 13.08
C VAL A 564 52.77 -8.26 12.09
N LEU A 565 51.90 -7.32 12.45
CA LEU A 565 50.59 -6.96 11.94
C LEU A 565 50.59 -6.17 10.60
N SER A 566 49.38 -6.14 10.01
CA SER A 566 48.65 -4.93 9.61
C SER A 566 48.69 -4.43 8.15
N LEU A 567 47.47 -4.45 7.58
CA LEU A 567 46.76 -3.42 6.81
C LEU A 567 46.88 -3.31 5.27
N ASN A 568 45.67 -3.26 4.70
CA ASN A 568 45.18 -2.49 3.55
C ASN A 568 45.24 -3.06 2.12
N SER A 569 44.02 -3.44 1.66
CA SER A 569 43.30 -2.88 0.51
C SER A 569 43.99 -2.82 -0.86
N ARG A 570 43.54 -3.66 -1.80
CA ARG A 570 42.82 -3.26 -3.04
C ARG A 570 42.73 -4.40 -4.08
N CYS A 571 41.59 -4.39 -4.79
CA CYS A 571 41.37 -4.77 -6.19
C CYS A 571 41.33 -6.26 -6.58
N GLY A 572 40.39 -6.59 -7.49
CA GLY A 572 40.50 -7.77 -8.35
C GLY A 572 39.19 -8.45 -8.70
N SER A 573 38.52 -7.97 -9.75
CA SER A 573 37.51 -8.74 -10.49
C SER A 573 38.16 -9.95 -11.16
N VAL A 574 37.64 -11.16 -10.94
CA VAL A 574 37.92 -12.33 -11.80
C VAL A 574 36.62 -13.09 -12.11
N TYR A 575 36.45 -13.30 -13.41
CA TYR A 575 35.37 -13.95 -14.14
C TYR A 575 35.37 -15.47 -13.91
N ILE A 576 34.20 -16.10 -13.68
CA ILE A 576 34.03 -17.55 -13.58
C ILE A 576 33.07 -18.02 -14.70
N PRO A 577 33.47 -18.93 -15.60
CA PRO A 577 32.59 -19.46 -16.65
C PRO A 577 31.65 -20.57 -16.12
N PRO A 578 30.49 -20.80 -16.77
CA PRO A 578 29.53 -21.81 -16.34
C PRO A 578 29.91 -23.24 -16.78
N PRO A 579 29.47 -24.29 -16.04
CA PRO A 579 29.78 -25.67 -16.38
C PRO A 579 28.85 -26.23 -17.48
N THR A 580 29.43 -27.02 -18.38
CA THR A 580 28.78 -27.81 -19.44
C THR A 580 28.05 -29.04 -18.89
N PRO A 581 27.01 -29.57 -19.59
CA PRO A 581 26.05 -30.52 -19.02
C PRO A 581 26.47 -31.99 -19.16
N THR A 582 26.17 -32.77 -18.10
CA THR A 582 26.34 -34.22 -18.08
C THR A 582 25.11 -34.93 -18.66
N VAL A 583 25.36 -35.82 -19.61
CA VAL A 583 24.40 -36.71 -20.27
C VAL A 583 23.74 -37.65 -19.25
N THR A 584 22.40 -37.69 -19.21
CA THR A 584 21.64 -38.69 -18.44
C THR A 584 20.79 -39.54 -19.39
N LEU A 585 20.95 -40.86 -19.26
CA LEU A 585 20.30 -41.92 -20.04
C LEU A 585 18.76 -41.92 -19.91
N VAL A 586 18.09 -42.03 -21.05
CA VAL A 586 16.64 -42.22 -21.19
C VAL A 586 16.28 -43.66 -20.84
N ARG A 587 15.41 -43.86 -19.84
CA ARG A 587 14.71 -45.12 -19.58
C ARG A 587 13.26 -44.98 -20.07
N GLN A 588 12.87 -45.85 -20.99
CA GLN A 588 11.50 -45.92 -21.53
C GLN A 588 10.51 -46.32 -20.43
N GLU A 589 9.40 -45.58 -20.30
CA GLU A 589 8.21 -46.03 -19.59
C GLU A 589 7.02 -46.20 -20.55
N VAL A 590 6.28 -47.27 -20.27
CA VAL A 590 5.25 -47.91 -21.09
C VAL A 590 3.92 -47.16 -20.99
N LYS A 591 3.28 -46.93 -22.15
CA LYS A 591 1.94 -46.34 -22.29
C LYS A 591 0.85 -47.19 -21.62
N LYS A 592 0.01 -46.58 -20.78
CA LYS A 592 -1.32 -47.10 -20.40
C LYS A 592 -2.43 -46.37 -21.18
N PRO A 593 -3.52 -47.05 -21.56
CA PRO A 593 -4.56 -46.51 -22.46
C PRO A 593 -5.55 -45.59 -21.73
N PRO A 594 -6.28 -44.72 -22.45
CA PRO A 594 -7.20 -43.76 -21.86
C PRO A 594 -8.54 -44.41 -21.48
N ARG A 595 -9.10 -44.00 -20.33
CA ARG A 595 -10.45 -44.34 -19.91
C ARG A 595 -11.48 -43.53 -20.70
N VAL A 596 -12.44 -44.25 -21.26
CA VAL A 596 -13.67 -43.76 -21.88
C VAL A 596 -14.57 -43.15 -20.81
N ILE A 597 -15.03 -41.92 -21.01
CA ILE A 597 -16.16 -41.32 -20.29
C ILE A 597 -17.24 -41.03 -21.34
N SER A 598 -18.39 -41.65 -21.12
CA SER A 598 -19.60 -41.60 -21.92
C SER A 598 -20.35 -40.27 -21.78
N ASP A 599 -20.72 -39.70 -22.92
CA ASP A 599 -21.74 -38.64 -23.06
C ASP A 599 -23.15 -39.13 -22.70
N LEU A 600 -23.95 -38.26 -22.08
CA LEU A 600 -25.41 -37.99 -22.31
C LEU A 600 -25.90 -36.89 -21.30
N PRO A 601 -27.01 -36.15 -21.57
CA PRO A 601 -27.06 -34.69 -21.46
C PRO A 601 -28.11 -34.11 -20.47
N ARG A 602 -28.14 -32.75 -20.39
CA ARG A 602 -29.09 -31.80 -19.74
C ARG A 602 -28.64 -31.28 -18.36
N ALA A 603 -28.84 -30.01 -17.97
CA ALA A 603 -29.88 -29.06 -18.37
C ALA A 603 -29.39 -27.59 -18.34
N ASP A 604 -29.96 -26.78 -19.25
CA ASP A 604 -29.94 -25.32 -19.20
C ASP A 604 -30.60 -24.78 -17.92
N MET A 605 -29.93 -23.86 -17.22
CA MET A 605 -30.58 -22.93 -16.31
C MET A 605 -30.11 -21.51 -16.63
N MET A 606 -30.92 -20.82 -17.45
CA MET A 606 -30.89 -19.37 -17.57
C MET A 606 -31.47 -18.77 -16.27
N TYR A 607 -30.71 -17.89 -15.63
CA TYR A 607 -31.26 -16.93 -14.66
C TYR A 607 -31.18 -15.53 -15.29
N GLU A 608 -32.27 -15.12 -15.92
CA GLU A 608 -32.57 -13.71 -16.17
C GLU A 608 -33.09 -13.09 -14.87
N ASN A 609 -32.51 -11.97 -14.46
CA ASN A 609 -33.09 -11.09 -13.45
C ASN A 609 -33.10 -9.66 -14.00
N ILE A 610 -34.26 -9.28 -14.55
CA ILE A 610 -34.66 -7.91 -14.87
C ILE A 610 -35.45 -7.37 -13.66
N PRO A 611 -35.18 -6.17 -13.14
CA PRO A 611 -35.95 -5.59 -12.06
C PRO A 611 -37.32 -5.09 -12.55
N SER A 612 -38.39 -5.62 -11.97
CA SER A 612 -39.76 -5.14 -12.10
C SER A 612 -39.95 -3.83 -11.33
N ASN A 613 -40.28 -2.74 -12.02
CA ASN A 613 -40.85 -1.54 -11.40
C ASN A 613 -41.86 -0.92 -12.36
N SER A 614 -43.16 -0.95 -12.03
CA SER A 614 -44.14 0.04 -12.53
C SER A 614 -45.47 -0.09 -11.78
N ASN A 615 -45.63 0.77 -10.77
CA ASN A 615 -46.94 1.35 -10.45
C ASN A 615 -46.90 2.79 -11.00
N ALA A 616 -47.52 3.03 -12.15
CA ALA A 616 -47.84 4.37 -12.62
C ALA A 616 -49.09 4.30 -13.51
N MET A 617 -50.11 5.04 -13.10
CA MET A 617 -51.43 5.16 -13.71
C MET A 617 -51.34 5.62 -15.18
N ALA A 618 -52.17 5.01 -16.03
CA ALA A 618 -52.34 5.38 -17.43
C ALA A 618 -53.25 6.60 -17.61
N PRO A 619 -52.97 7.49 -18.59
CA PRO A 619 -53.98 8.32 -19.22
C PRO A 619 -54.40 7.74 -20.59
N THR A 620 -55.67 7.91 -20.91
CA THR A 620 -56.37 7.48 -22.14
C THR A 620 -55.91 8.23 -23.41
N PRO A 621 -55.98 7.60 -24.60
CA PRO A 621 -55.58 8.23 -25.86
C PRO A 621 -56.74 9.02 -26.53
N PRO A 622 -56.45 10.08 -27.31
CA PRO A 622 -57.46 10.74 -28.15
C PRO A 622 -57.62 10.03 -29.51
N PRO A 623 -58.76 10.23 -30.21
CA PRO A 623 -59.13 9.45 -31.39
C PRO A 623 -58.41 9.91 -32.66
N ARG A 624 -58.13 8.93 -33.53
CA ARG A 624 -57.60 9.12 -34.89
C ARG A 624 -58.56 9.96 -35.75
N LYS A 625 -58.03 10.98 -36.44
CA LYS A 625 -58.64 11.51 -37.67
C LYS A 625 -58.00 10.82 -38.87
N ALA A 626 -58.86 10.40 -39.79
CA ALA A 626 -58.55 9.83 -41.08
C ALA A 626 -58.29 10.93 -42.12
N SER A 627 -57.22 10.76 -42.89
CA SER A 627 -57.06 11.06 -44.33
C SER A 627 -55.57 11.02 -44.66
#